data_AF-A0AAW3MWQ4-F1
#
_entry.id   AF-A0AAW3MWQ4-F1
#
_cell.length_a   1.000
_cell.length_b   1.000
_cell.length_c   1.000
_cell.angle_alpha   90.00
_cell.angle_beta   90.00
_cell.angle_gamma   90.00
#
_symmetry.space_group_name_H-M   'P 1'
#
loop_
_entity.id
_entity.type
_entity.pdbx_description
1 polymer ?
#
loop_
_entity_poly.entity_id
_entity_poly.type
_entity_poly.pdbx_seq_one_letter_code
_entity_poly.pdbx_strand_id
1 'polypeptide(L)'
;MSQFDRYTVTEYVEAMRAFLDISKRNFLRDYGFVEDAEEPRKGRLPKYKEEPIKALEALVNQKAARCEAPDTTVGERYRLARDYMELNDAQVSRELGVSRELVRRWGSDIHRPTNTESVATLLNVPQAWLEEGGEQNLPANSHLGVRVGDEALLWREQLYGMTQAVVSELPDGADESYGQAFIEWAVFNRFDLAQAARRAGGRWQIASNTLLFSPWVPIPEHGLSKRYWTDEVEAIIQEELASKPSVYGAWEAVRQRCEAMGLGPDAYPKRISLHKRVEKERLRAEKFGVDLNEAVAASVEKYSKQ
;
A
#
# COMPACT_ATOMS: atom_id res chain seq x y z
N MET A 1 -0.44 -5.56 -3.60
CA MET A 1 -0.73 -4.30 -2.95
C MET A 1 -1.31 -3.37 -3.99
N SER A 2 -2.39 -2.72 -3.58
CA SER A 2 -3.33 -1.90 -4.37
C SER A 2 -2.86 -0.44 -4.43
N GLN A 3 -3.47 0.39 -5.27
CA GLN A 3 -3.38 1.86 -5.17
C GLN A 3 -3.70 2.39 -3.75
N PHE A 4 -4.41 1.59 -2.94
CA PHE A 4 -4.78 1.91 -1.57
C PHE A 4 -3.68 1.63 -0.55
N ASP A 5 -2.64 0.86 -0.87
CA ASP A 5 -1.58 0.59 0.11
C ASP A 5 -0.70 1.84 0.28
N ARG A 6 -0.94 2.56 1.39
CA ARG A 6 -0.25 3.80 1.75
C ARG A 6 0.46 3.66 3.09
N TYR A 7 1.49 4.47 3.31
CA TYR A 7 2.33 4.39 4.52
C TYR A 7 1.66 4.95 5.77
N THR A 8 0.71 5.86 5.59
CA THR A 8 -0.03 6.47 6.68
C THR A 8 -1.52 6.20 6.55
N VAL A 9 -2.20 6.07 7.69
CA VAL A 9 -3.67 5.93 7.73
C VAL A 9 -4.34 7.13 7.05
N THR A 10 -3.72 8.31 7.09
CA THR A 10 -4.24 9.50 6.42
C THR A 10 -4.22 9.40 4.91
N GLU A 11 -3.08 9.01 4.34
CA GLU A 11 -2.99 8.79 2.89
C GLU A 11 -3.92 7.65 2.46
N TYR A 12 -4.06 6.60 3.26
CA TYR A 12 -4.98 5.50 2.99
C TYR A 12 -6.43 5.97 2.92
N VAL A 13 -6.89 6.73 3.92
CA VAL A 13 -8.24 7.32 3.94
C VAL A 13 -8.44 8.31 2.78
N GLU A 14 -7.43 9.11 2.43
CA GLU A 14 -7.50 10.02 1.29
C GLU A 14 -7.60 9.28 -0.06
N ALA A 15 -6.88 8.17 -0.22
CA ALA A 15 -6.94 7.32 -1.41
C ALA A 15 -8.32 6.67 -1.55
N MET A 16 -8.88 6.11 -0.47
CA MET A 16 -10.24 5.56 -0.47
C MET A 16 -11.29 6.62 -0.81
N ARG A 17 -11.18 7.83 -0.23
CA ARG A 17 -12.06 8.96 -0.55
C ARG A 17 -11.98 9.33 -2.04
N ALA A 18 -10.76 9.45 -2.58
CA ALA A 18 -10.55 9.80 -3.99
C ALA A 18 -11.14 8.74 -4.91
N PHE A 19 -10.89 7.46 -4.63
CA PHE A 19 -11.46 6.35 -5.39
C PHE A 19 -12.99 6.32 -5.36
N LEU A 20 -13.62 6.69 -4.24
CA LEU A 20 -15.08 6.77 -4.14
C LEU A 20 -15.67 8.06 -4.75
N ASP A 21 -14.84 8.95 -5.30
CA ASP A 21 -15.22 10.27 -5.82
C ASP A 21 -15.97 11.14 -4.78
N ILE A 22 -15.60 11.00 -3.50
CA ILE A 22 -16.23 11.74 -2.40
C ILE A 22 -15.56 13.11 -2.27
N SER A 23 -16.35 14.18 -2.21
CA SER A 23 -15.85 15.54 -1.99
C SER A 23 -15.07 15.65 -0.68
N LYS A 24 -13.92 16.36 -0.69
CA LYS A 24 -13.15 16.63 0.54
C LYS A 24 -13.91 17.52 1.53
N ARG A 25 -14.87 18.32 1.05
CA ARG A 25 -15.67 19.21 1.90
C ARG A 25 -16.57 18.36 2.80
N ASN A 26 -16.49 18.57 4.11
CA ASN A 26 -17.26 17.87 5.15
C ASN A 26 -17.05 16.34 5.24
N PHE A 27 -16.22 15.72 4.39
CA PHE A 27 -15.95 14.28 4.39
C PHE A 27 -15.72 13.68 5.79
N LEU A 28 -14.84 14.29 6.58
CA LEU A 28 -14.51 13.78 7.91
C LEU A 28 -15.71 13.76 8.86
N ARG A 29 -16.66 14.69 8.67
CA ARG A 29 -17.89 14.76 9.45
C ARG A 29 -18.90 13.75 8.94
N ASP A 30 -19.15 13.76 7.63
CA ASP A 30 -20.18 12.95 6.98
C ASP A 30 -19.92 11.44 7.14
N TYR A 31 -18.65 11.04 7.27
CA TYR A 31 -18.23 9.65 7.48
C TYR A 31 -17.82 9.33 8.93
N GLY A 32 -18.14 10.22 9.90
CA GLY A 32 -18.00 9.92 11.33
C GLY A 32 -16.56 9.91 11.88
N PHE A 33 -15.61 10.49 11.16
CA PHE A 33 -14.24 10.68 11.67
C PHE A 33 -14.14 11.80 12.72
N VAL A 34 -15.10 12.74 12.72
CA VAL A 34 -15.20 13.84 13.67
C VAL A 34 -16.64 13.92 14.21
N GLU A 35 -16.80 14.01 15.52
CA GLU A 35 -18.11 14.20 16.16
C GLU A 35 -18.56 15.66 16.09
N ASP A 36 -19.87 15.90 15.97
CA ASP A 36 -20.49 17.22 15.81
C ASP A 36 -20.16 18.24 16.93
N ALA A 37 -19.69 17.76 18.08
CA ALA A 37 -19.48 18.55 19.29
C ALA A 37 -17.99 18.82 19.63
N GLU A 38 -17.02 18.25 18.91
CA GLU A 38 -15.60 18.51 19.20
C GLU A 38 -15.09 19.71 18.40
N GLU A 39 -14.73 20.80 19.09
CA GLU A 39 -13.93 21.88 18.50
C GLU A 39 -12.68 21.27 17.81
N PRO A 40 -12.27 21.78 16.64
CA PRO A 40 -11.07 21.28 15.98
C PRO A 40 -9.86 21.51 16.90
N ARG A 41 -9.41 20.45 17.58
CA ARG A 41 -8.24 20.50 18.46
C ARG A 41 -7.06 21.05 17.67
N LYS A 42 -6.55 22.22 18.06
CA LYS A 42 -5.32 22.79 17.51
C LYS A 42 -4.13 21.88 17.87
N GLY A 43 -3.71 21.01 16.96
CA GLY A 43 -2.60 20.09 17.20
C GLY A 43 -2.61 18.86 16.29
N ARG A 44 -1.68 17.92 16.53
CA ARG A 44 -1.45 16.71 15.71
C ARG A 44 -2.75 16.09 15.21
N LEU A 45 -2.79 15.77 13.91
CA LEU A 45 -3.91 15.06 13.27
C LEU A 45 -4.36 13.90 14.17
N PRO A 46 -5.63 13.88 14.64
CA PRO A 46 -6.13 12.79 15.44
C PRO A 46 -6.00 11.48 14.64
N LYS A 47 -5.56 10.41 15.30
CA LYS A 47 -5.58 9.07 14.71
C LYS A 47 -7.03 8.78 14.33
N TYR A 48 -7.30 8.50 13.06
CA TYR A 48 -8.64 8.16 12.60
C TYR A 48 -9.18 6.96 13.39
N LYS A 49 -10.46 7.04 13.79
CA LYS A 49 -11.16 5.94 14.45
C LYS A 49 -11.28 4.75 13.50
N GLU A 50 -11.18 3.53 14.02
CA GLU A 50 -11.16 2.31 13.19
C GLU A 50 -12.53 2.01 12.56
N GLU A 51 -13.63 2.29 13.26
CA GLU A 51 -14.99 2.02 12.75
C GLU A 51 -15.32 2.79 11.46
N PRO A 52 -15.12 4.13 11.36
CA PRO A 52 -15.23 4.88 10.11
C PRO A 52 -14.35 4.35 8.97
N ILE A 53 -13.14 3.88 9.27
CA ILE A 53 -12.24 3.30 8.27
C ILE A 53 -12.87 2.03 7.70
N LYS A 54 -13.33 1.11 8.55
CA LYS A 54 -13.98 -0.13 8.12
C LYS A 54 -15.25 0.12 7.29
N ALA A 55 -16.04 1.12 7.66
CA ALA A 55 -17.21 1.52 6.87
C ALA A 55 -16.81 2.03 5.48
N LEU A 56 -15.74 2.79 5.37
CA LEU A 56 -15.21 3.27 4.10
C LEU A 56 -14.63 2.12 3.26
N GLU A 57 -13.89 1.19 3.88
CA GLU A 57 -13.37 -0.02 3.25
C GLU A 57 -14.50 -0.86 2.64
N ALA A 58 -15.63 -1.03 3.34
CA ALA A 58 -16.79 -1.74 2.83
C ALA A 58 -17.35 -1.10 1.55
N LEU A 59 -17.43 0.24 1.49
CA LEU A 59 -17.86 0.95 0.29
C LEU A 59 -16.85 0.80 -0.87
N VAL A 60 -15.55 0.86 -0.56
CA VAL A 60 -14.48 0.63 -1.55
C VAL A 60 -14.58 -0.78 -2.11
N ASN A 61 -14.76 -1.79 -1.26
CA ASN A 61 -14.88 -3.19 -1.68
C ASN A 61 -16.16 -3.42 -2.49
N GLN A 62 -17.28 -2.80 -2.11
CA GLN A 62 -18.52 -2.85 -2.90
C GLN A 62 -18.31 -2.28 -4.31
N LYS A 63 -17.63 -1.13 -4.42
CA LYS A 63 -17.29 -0.53 -5.72
C LYS A 63 -16.28 -1.40 -6.49
N ALA A 64 -15.27 -1.95 -5.83
CA ALA A 64 -14.28 -2.84 -6.43
C ALA A 64 -14.93 -4.13 -6.96
N ALA A 65 -15.95 -4.66 -6.29
CA ALA A 65 -16.67 -5.85 -6.72
C ALA A 65 -17.41 -5.65 -8.04
N ARG A 66 -17.81 -4.42 -8.39
CA ARG A 66 -18.43 -4.11 -9.68
C ARG A 66 -17.49 -4.42 -10.86
N CYS A 67 -16.17 -4.43 -10.69
CA CYS A 67 -15.25 -4.79 -11.77
C CYS A 67 -15.45 -6.21 -12.31
N GLU A 68 -15.99 -7.11 -11.49
CA GLU A 68 -16.22 -8.52 -11.82
C GLU A 68 -17.70 -8.79 -12.16
N ALA A 69 -18.57 -7.79 -12.02
CA ALA A 69 -20.00 -7.95 -12.23
C ALA A 69 -20.34 -8.03 -13.74
N PRO A 70 -21.18 -9.00 -14.15
CA PRO A 70 -21.48 -9.25 -15.56
C PRO A 70 -22.42 -8.19 -16.18
N ASP A 71 -23.08 -7.39 -15.35
CA ASP A 71 -24.11 -6.42 -15.73
C ASP A 71 -23.57 -4.99 -15.87
N THR A 72 -22.25 -4.78 -15.79
CA THR A 72 -21.67 -3.44 -15.92
C THR A 72 -21.84 -2.87 -17.33
N THR A 73 -21.99 -1.55 -17.42
CA THR A 73 -21.95 -0.83 -18.70
C THR A 73 -20.53 -0.39 -19.06
N VAL A 74 -20.31 -0.01 -20.32
CA VAL A 74 -19.00 0.53 -20.77
C VAL A 74 -18.68 1.80 -19.98
N GLY A 75 -19.66 2.68 -19.79
CA GLY A 75 -19.48 3.90 -19.00
C GLY A 75 -19.16 3.65 -17.53
N GLU A 76 -19.74 2.61 -16.92
CA GLU A 76 -19.38 2.20 -15.56
C GLU A 76 -17.94 1.68 -15.48
N ARG A 77 -17.55 0.79 -16.41
CA ARG A 77 -16.18 0.25 -16.46
C ARG A 77 -15.13 1.32 -16.70
N TYR A 78 -15.42 2.27 -17.58
CA TYR A 78 -14.58 3.45 -17.79
C TYR A 78 -14.38 4.22 -16.48
N ARG A 79 -15.46 4.51 -15.73
CA ARG A 79 -15.36 5.21 -14.44
C ARG A 79 -14.55 4.43 -13.42
N LEU A 80 -14.82 3.13 -13.29
CA LEU A 80 -14.07 2.25 -12.39
C LEU A 80 -12.56 2.31 -12.69
N ALA A 81 -12.17 2.07 -13.93
CA ALA A 81 -10.77 2.10 -14.35
C ALA A 81 -10.12 3.48 -14.19
N ARG A 82 -10.84 4.55 -14.52
CA ARG A 82 -10.40 5.94 -14.29
C ARG A 82 -10.12 6.20 -12.80
N ASP A 83 -11.02 5.75 -11.92
CA ASP A 83 -10.92 5.95 -10.49
C ASP A 83 -9.77 5.13 -9.89
N TYR A 84 -9.48 3.95 -10.45
CA TYR A 84 -8.30 3.14 -10.11
C TYR A 84 -6.96 3.76 -10.53
N MET A 85 -6.98 4.66 -11.50
CA MET A 85 -5.81 5.41 -11.95
C MET A 85 -5.71 6.78 -11.28
N GLU A 86 -6.62 7.10 -10.35
CA GLU A 86 -6.74 8.40 -9.68
C GLU A 86 -6.85 9.58 -10.67
N LEU A 87 -7.42 9.34 -11.85
CA LEU A 87 -7.58 10.34 -12.91
C LEU A 87 -8.93 11.06 -12.80
N ASN A 88 -8.95 12.34 -13.18
CA ASN A 88 -10.18 13.08 -13.41
C ASN A 88 -10.46 13.28 -14.91
N ASP A 89 -11.70 13.66 -15.24
CA ASP A 89 -12.13 13.84 -16.64
C ASP A 89 -11.27 14.85 -17.41
N ALA A 90 -10.72 15.86 -16.73
CA ALA A 90 -9.89 16.87 -17.36
C ALA A 90 -8.49 16.33 -17.71
N GLN A 91 -7.93 15.44 -16.88
CA GLN A 91 -6.68 14.75 -17.18
C GLN A 91 -6.87 13.82 -18.38
N VAL A 92 -7.91 12.97 -18.35
CA VAL A 92 -8.19 12.05 -19.48
C VAL A 92 -8.44 12.81 -20.79
N SER A 93 -9.18 13.91 -20.73
CA SER A 93 -9.42 14.80 -21.88
C SER A 93 -8.13 15.34 -22.50
N ARG A 94 -7.16 15.74 -21.67
CA ARG A 94 -5.87 16.27 -22.14
C ARG A 94 -5.00 15.18 -22.74
N GLU A 95 -4.88 14.04 -22.07
CA GLU A 95 -4.05 12.92 -22.53
C GLU A 95 -4.54 12.34 -23.87
N LEU A 96 -5.85 12.28 -24.08
CA LEU A 96 -6.45 11.73 -25.30
C LEU A 96 -6.75 12.79 -26.38
N GLY A 97 -6.54 14.08 -26.09
CA GLY A 97 -6.83 15.17 -27.03
C GLY A 97 -8.31 15.32 -27.38
N VAL A 98 -9.23 14.99 -26.47
CA VAL A 98 -10.69 15.07 -26.67
C VAL A 98 -11.34 16.09 -25.73
N SER A 99 -12.59 16.48 -25.96
CA SER A 99 -13.28 17.42 -25.07
C SER A 99 -13.65 16.77 -23.72
N ARG A 100 -13.56 17.54 -22.63
CA ARG A 100 -13.97 17.08 -21.29
C ARG A 100 -15.43 16.63 -21.23
N GLU A 101 -16.30 17.29 -22.00
CA GLU A 101 -17.72 16.91 -22.09
C GLU A 101 -17.91 15.53 -22.73
N LEU A 102 -17.11 15.19 -23.75
CA LEU A 102 -17.15 13.86 -24.35
C LEU A 102 -16.74 12.79 -23.34
N VAL A 103 -15.67 13.02 -22.57
CA VAL A 103 -15.21 12.13 -21.50
C VAL A 103 -16.30 11.92 -20.44
N ARG A 104 -16.96 13.00 -20.01
CA ARG A 104 -18.08 12.93 -19.07
C ARG A 104 -19.25 12.08 -19.61
N ARG A 105 -19.54 12.19 -20.91
CA ARG A 105 -20.58 11.40 -21.57
C ARG A 105 -20.22 9.93 -21.71
N TRP A 106 -18.93 9.59 -21.84
CA TRP A 106 -18.47 8.20 -21.72
C TRP A 106 -18.80 7.63 -20.36
N GLY A 107 -18.45 8.34 -19.28
CA GLY A 107 -18.77 7.89 -17.90
C GLY A 107 -20.27 7.79 -17.61
N SER A 108 -21.10 8.53 -18.35
CA SER A 108 -22.57 8.49 -18.26
C SER A 108 -23.21 7.44 -19.18
N ASP A 109 -22.39 6.64 -19.89
CA ASP A 109 -22.82 5.63 -20.87
C ASP A 109 -23.69 6.17 -22.02
N ILE A 110 -23.56 7.48 -22.32
CA ILE A 110 -24.32 8.13 -23.41
C ILE A 110 -23.61 7.93 -24.75
N HIS A 111 -22.27 8.00 -24.75
CA HIS A 111 -21.43 7.79 -25.94
C HIS A 111 -20.35 6.76 -25.62
N ARG A 112 -19.90 6.04 -26.64
CA ARG A 112 -18.72 5.18 -26.53
C ARG A 112 -17.47 5.90 -27.06
N PRO A 113 -16.28 5.62 -26.51
CA PRO A 113 -15.04 6.11 -27.10
C PRO A 113 -14.89 5.60 -28.54
N THR A 114 -14.49 6.46 -29.47
CA THR A 114 -14.22 6.05 -30.86
C THR A 114 -12.96 5.19 -30.95
N ASN A 115 -11.97 5.45 -30.08
CA ASN A 115 -10.73 4.69 -29.99
C ASN A 115 -10.62 4.08 -28.58
N THR A 116 -11.25 2.92 -28.39
CA THR A 116 -11.25 2.22 -27.11
C THR A 116 -9.86 1.73 -26.70
N GLU A 117 -9.02 1.37 -27.67
CA GLU A 117 -7.64 0.91 -27.44
C GLU A 117 -6.79 1.99 -26.74
N SER A 118 -6.88 3.25 -27.20
CA SER A 118 -6.17 4.37 -26.57
C SER A 118 -6.67 4.63 -25.15
N VAL A 119 -7.98 4.50 -24.92
CA VAL A 119 -8.56 4.64 -23.57
C VAL A 119 -8.09 3.49 -22.66
N ALA A 120 -8.12 2.25 -23.14
CA ALA A 120 -7.67 1.07 -22.40
C ALA A 120 -6.18 1.17 -22.03
N THR A 121 -5.35 1.64 -22.97
CA THR A 121 -3.92 1.89 -22.75
C THR A 121 -3.68 2.96 -21.67
N LEU A 122 -4.35 4.12 -21.77
CA LEU A 122 -4.25 5.18 -20.77
C LEU A 122 -4.65 4.71 -19.37
N LEU A 123 -5.71 3.91 -19.30
CA LEU A 123 -6.25 3.39 -18.04
C LEU A 123 -5.51 2.13 -17.55
N ASN A 124 -4.55 1.61 -18.32
CA ASN A 124 -3.81 0.38 -18.03
C ASN A 124 -4.73 -0.84 -17.78
N VAL A 125 -5.78 -0.99 -18.59
CA VAL A 125 -6.75 -2.09 -18.48
C VAL A 125 -6.84 -2.88 -19.79
N PRO A 126 -7.26 -4.16 -19.74
CA PRO A 126 -7.53 -4.93 -20.96
C PRO A 126 -8.66 -4.30 -21.77
N GLN A 127 -8.46 -4.12 -23.07
CA GLN A 127 -9.50 -3.60 -23.97
C GLN A 127 -10.75 -4.48 -23.95
N ALA A 128 -10.59 -5.81 -23.98
CA ALA A 128 -11.69 -6.76 -23.91
C ALA A 128 -12.55 -6.55 -22.65
N TRP A 129 -11.93 -6.31 -21.50
CA TRP A 129 -12.67 -5.99 -20.27
C TRP A 129 -13.40 -4.66 -20.38
N LEU A 130 -12.80 -3.62 -20.95
CA LEU A 130 -13.47 -2.32 -21.10
C LEU A 130 -14.70 -2.42 -22.01
N GLU A 131 -14.63 -3.21 -23.07
CA GLU A 131 -15.71 -3.36 -24.07
C GLU A 131 -16.82 -4.31 -23.62
N GLU A 132 -16.46 -5.47 -23.08
CA GLU A 132 -17.38 -6.57 -22.78
C GLU A 132 -17.63 -6.76 -21.28
N GLY A 133 -16.75 -6.22 -20.44
CA GLY A 133 -16.75 -6.50 -19.00
C GLY A 133 -16.35 -7.94 -18.72
N GLY A 134 -16.83 -8.45 -17.59
CA GLY A 134 -16.63 -9.84 -17.20
C GLY A 134 -15.26 -10.12 -16.60
N GLU A 135 -15.27 -10.92 -15.54
CA GLU A 135 -14.08 -11.30 -14.81
C GLU A 135 -13.06 -12.07 -15.66
N GLN A 136 -13.52 -12.86 -16.63
CA GLN A 136 -12.67 -13.63 -17.54
C GLN A 136 -11.71 -12.77 -18.36
N ASN A 137 -12.04 -11.49 -18.54
CA ASN A 137 -11.23 -10.53 -19.29
C ASN A 137 -10.22 -9.79 -18.39
N LEU A 138 -10.17 -10.09 -17.09
CA LEU A 138 -9.24 -9.50 -16.13
C LEU A 138 -8.07 -10.45 -15.83
N PRO A 139 -6.82 -10.07 -16.14
CA PRO A 139 -5.66 -10.87 -15.77
C PRO A 139 -5.42 -10.86 -14.26
N ALA A 140 -4.65 -11.83 -13.77
CA ALA A 140 -4.32 -11.99 -12.35
C ALA A 140 -3.63 -10.76 -11.75
N ASN A 141 -2.80 -10.07 -12.55
CA ASN A 141 -2.05 -8.88 -12.18
C ASN A 141 -2.79 -7.55 -12.48
N SER A 142 -4.08 -7.61 -12.80
CA SER A 142 -4.88 -6.40 -12.97
C SER A 142 -4.94 -5.61 -11.67
N HIS A 143 -4.86 -4.29 -11.78
CA HIS A 143 -5.06 -3.39 -10.65
C HIS A 143 -6.56 -3.20 -10.31
N LEU A 144 -7.47 -3.72 -11.14
CA LEU A 144 -8.91 -3.66 -10.96
C LEU A 144 -9.41 -4.74 -9.99
N GLY A 145 -10.46 -4.43 -9.23
CA GLY A 145 -11.11 -5.39 -8.34
C GLY A 145 -10.33 -5.71 -7.06
N VAL A 146 -9.20 -5.06 -6.81
CA VAL A 146 -8.40 -5.27 -5.60
C VAL A 146 -9.19 -4.85 -4.36
N ARG A 147 -9.21 -5.72 -3.35
CA ARG A 147 -9.91 -5.47 -2.07
C ARG A 147 -9.01 -4.74 -1.08
N VAL A 148 -9.64 -4.16 -0.06
CA VAL A 148 -8.98 -3.44 1.03
C VAL A 148 -9.44 -3.96 2.40
N GLY A 149 -8.69 -3.60 3.45
CA GLY A 149 -9.01 -3.95 4.84
C GLY A 149 -9.03 -5.45 5.10
N ASP A 150 -9.97 -5.86 5.96
CA ASP A 150 -10.14 -7.25 6.40
C ASP A 150 -10.45 -8.20 5.22
N GLU A 151 -11.16 -7.73 4.18
CA GLU A 151 -11.47 -8.54 3.00
C GLU A 151 -10.21 -8.86 2.18
N ALA A 152 -9.27 -7.91 2.07
CA ALA A 152 -8.00 -8.16 1.40
C ALA A 152 -7.18 -9.24 2.12
N LEU A 153 -7.20 -9.23 3.46
CA LEU A 153 -6.51 -10.25 4.27
C LEU A 153 -7.12 -11.63 4.06
N LEU A 154 -8.46 -11.72 4.03
CA LEU A 154 -9.17 -12.96 3.73
C LEU A 154 -8.78 -13.54 2.36
N TRP A 155 -8.72 -12.69 1.32
CA TRP A 155 -8.30 -13.14 -0.01
C TRP A 155 -6.83 -13.58 -0.05
N ARG A 156 -5.95 -12.94 0.71
CA ARG A 156 -4.53 -13.35 0.82
C ARG A 156 -4.39 -14.73 1.47
N GLU A 157 -5.18 -15.00 2.51
CA GLU A 157 -5.23 -16.30 3.18
C GLU A 157 -5.79 -17.39 2.27
N GLN A 158 -6.90 -17.13 1.56
CA GLN A 158 -7.44 -18.06 0.57
C GLN A 158 -6.45 -18.35 -0.55
N LEU A 159 -5.82 -17.31 -1.11
CA LEU A 159 -4.79 -17.45 -2.13
C LEU A 159 -3.59 -18.25 -1.63
N TYR A 160 -3.22 -18.12 -0.34
CA TYR A 160 -2.15 -18.90 0.25
C TYR A 160 -2.48 -20.39 0.23
N GLY A 161 -3.67 -20.79 0.68
CA GLY A 161 -4.13 -22.18 0.64
C GLY A 161 -4.18 -22.74 -0.79
N MET A 162 -4.67 -21.95 -1.76
CA MET A 162 -4.67 -22.33 -3.17
C MET A 162 -3.25 -22.50 -3.73
N THR A 163 -2.33 -21.61 -3.34
CA THR A 163 -0.93 -21.70 -3.77
C THR A 163 -0.23 -22.91 -3.14
N GLN A 164 -0.53 -23.25 -1.88
CA GLN A 164 -0.02 -24.47 -1.26
C GLN A 164 -0.47 -25.73 -2.00
N ALA A 165 -1.72 -25.78 -2.46
CA ALA A 165 -2.21 -26.87 -3.30
C ALA A 165 -1.39 -26.98 -4.59
N VAL A 166 -1.12 -25.86 -5.28
CA VAL A 166 -0.25 -25.83 -6.46
C VAL A 166 1.16 -26.32 -6.14
N VAL A 167 1.75 -25.89 -5.02
CA VAL A 167 3.09 -26.32 -4.58
C VAL A 167 3.13 -27.83 -4.31
N SER A 168 2.05 -28.41 -3.79
CA SER A 168 1.98 -29.86 -3.54
C SER A 168 1.95 -30.71 -4.81
N GLU A 169 1.68 -30.10 -5.97
CA GLU A 169 1.72 -30.77 -7.28
C GLU A 169 3.14 -30.79 -7.88
N LEU A 170 4.11 -30.09 -7.26
CA LEU A 170 5.47 -30.05 -7.75
C LEU A 170 6.16 -31.42 -7.63
N PRO A 171 6.98 -31.82 -8.61
CA PRO A 171 7.79 -33.03 -8.52
C PRO A 171 8.76 -32.98 -7.33
N ASP A 172 9.00 -34.14 -6.71
CA ASP A 172 10.02 -34.28 -5.67
C ASP A 172 11.40 -33.86 -6.23
N GLY A 173 12.05 -32.92 -5.55
CA GLY A 173 13.36 -32.39 -5.95
C GLY A 173 13.33 -31.27 -6.99
N ALA A 174 12.16 -30.69 -7.28
CA ALA A 174 12.06 -29.45 -8.06
C ALA A 174 12.89 -28.34 -7.40
N ASP A 175 13.71 -27.64 -8.19
CA ASP A 175 14.43 -26.47 -7.69
C ASP A 175 13.50 -25.27 -7.48
N GLU A 176 13.98 -24.29 -6.73
CA GLU A 176 13.22 -23.08 -6.37
C GLU A 176 12.78 -22.27 -7.61
N SER A 177 13.60 -22.25 -8.66
CA SER A 177 13.30 -21.49 -9.88
C SER A 177 12.15 -22.14 -10.68
N TYR A 178 12.15 -23.47 -10.75
CA TYR A 178 11.09 -24.24 -11.37
C TYR A 178 9.79 -24.12 -10.56
N GLY A 179 9.88 -24.27 -9.23
CA GLY A 179 8.74 -24.08 -8.34
C GLY A 179 8.11 -22.70 -8.49
N GLN A 180 8.93 -21.64 -8.54
CA GLN A 180 8.45 -20.28 -8.76
C GLN A 180 7.79 -20.10 -10.13
N ALA A 181 8.41 -20.61 -11.20
CA ALA A 181 7.84 -20.53 -12.55
C ALA A 181 6.50 -21.28 -12.66
N PHE A 182 6.37 -22.42 -11.99
CA PHE A 182 5.14 -23.20 -11.96
C PHE A 182 4.01 -22.48 -11.20
N ILE A 183 4.31 -21.85 -10.06
CA ILE A 183 3.34 -21.02 -9.33
C ILE A 183 2.89 -19.85 -10.19
N GLU A 184 3.82 -19.15 -10.84
CA GLU A 184 3.46 -18.02 -11.72
C GLU A 184 2.58 -18.48 -12.87
N TRP A 185 2.96 -19.58 -13.54
CA TRP A 185 2.11 -20.16 -14.57
C TRP A 185 0.71 -20.50 -14.04
N ALA A 186 0.60 -21.13 -12.88
CA ALA A 186 -0.70 -21.48 -12.29
C ALA A 186 -1.55 -20.24 -11.98
N VAL A 187 -0.94 -19.18 -11.42
CA VAL A 187 -1.64 -17.92 -11.10
C VAL A 187 -2.22 -17.25 -12.35
N PHE A 188 -1.55 -17.35 -13.50
CA PHE A 188 -2.05 -16.75 -14.75
C PHE A 188 -2.98 -17.66 -15.56
N ASN A 189 -2.93 -18.98 -15.37
CA ASN A 189 -3.68 -19.93 -16.20
C ASN A 189 -4.87 -20.58 -15.48
N ARG A 190 -4.90 -20.60 -14.14
CA ARG A 190 -6.04 -21.09 -13.36
C ARG A 190 -6.94 -19.92 -12.97
N PHE A 191 -8.19 -19.95 -13.41
CA PHE A 191 -9.14 -18.84 -13.28
C PHE A 191 -9.39 -18.43 -11.82
N ASP A 192 -9.52 -19.42 -10.93
CA ASP A 192 -9.74 -19.24 -9.50
C ASP A 192 -8.52 -18.60 -8.80
N LEU A 193 -7.29 -19.04 -9.11
CA LEU A 193 -6.08 -18.40 -8.59
C LEU A 193 -5.92 -16.98 -9.16
N ALA A 194 -6.20 -16.77 -10.44
CA ALA A 194 -6.12 -15.44 -11.05
C ALA A 194 -7.08 -14.45 -10.37
N GLN A 195 -8.32 -14.90 -10.11
CA GLN A 195 -9.32 -14.16 -9.35
C GLN A 195 -8.83 -13.82 -7.94
N ALA A 196 -8.40 -14.83 -7.18
CA ALA A 196 -7.95 -14.63 -5.80
C ALA A 196 -6.71 -13.72 -5.74
N ALA A 197 -5.76 -13.88 -6.66
CA ALA A 197 -4.56 -13.06 -6.75
C ALA A 197 -4.88 -11.60 -7.05
N ARG A 198 -5.81 -11.34 -7.96
CA ARG A 198 -6.28 -10.00 -8.28
C ARG A 198 -6.96 -9.34 -7.07
N ARG A 199 -7.91 -10.04 -6.43
CA ARG A 199 -8.61 -9.53 -5.23
C ARG A 199 -7.67 -9.27 -4.06
N ALA A 200 -6.69 -10.15 -3.85
CA ALA A 200 -5.62 -9.97 -2.85
C ALA A 200 -4.62 -8.85 -3.22
N GLY A 201 -4.58 -8.46 -4.50
CA GLY A 201 -3.66 -7.50 -5.08
C GLY A 201 -2.23 -8.03 -5.26
N GLY A 202 -2.01 -9.34 -5.25
CA GLY A 202 -0.66 -9.91 -5.36
C GLY A 202 -0.67 -11.42 -5.53
N ARG A 203 0.52 -12.02 -5.44
CA ARG A 203 0.73 -13.46 -5.54
C ARG A 203 1.67 -13.95 -4.45
N TRP A 204 1.64 -15.23 -4.13
CA TRP A 204 2.68 -15.85 -3.32
C TRP A 204 3.84 -16.31 -4.21
N GLN A 205 5.06 -16.16 -3.71
CA GLN A 205 6.29 -16.56 -4.39
C GLN A 205 7.15 -17.40 -3.45
N ILE A 206 7.91 -18.35 -3.99
CA ILE A 206 8.92 -19.07 -3.23
C ILE A 206 10.18 -18.19 -3.17
N ALA A 207 10.63 -17.93 -1.95
CA ALA A 207 11.89 -17.26 -1.67
C ALA A 207 12.55 -17.95 -0.46
N SER A 208 13.77 -18.46 -0.62
CA SER A 208 14.49 -19.20 0.43
C SER A 208 13.65 -20.33 1.03
N ASN A 209 13.01 -21.12 0.15
CA ASN A 209 12.13 -22.23 0.52
C ASN A 209 10.90 -21.85 1.38
N THR A 210 10.52 -20.56 1.38
CA THR A 210 9.35 -20.03 2.09
C THR A 210 8.43 -19.31 1.13
N LEU A 211 7.11 -19.45 1.31
CA LEU A 211 6.14 -18.67 0.55
C LEU A 211 6.04 -17.25 1.12
N LEU A 212 6.37 -16.25 0.31
CA LEU A 212 6.24 -14.83 0.64
C LEU A 212 5.22 -14.15 -0.28
N PHE A 213 4.40 -13.28 0.29
CA PHE A 213 3.41 -12.54 -0.49
C PHE A 213 4.09 -11.38 -1.21
N SER A 214 3.96 -11.37 -2.53
CA SER A 214 4.52 -10.38 -3.43
C SER A 214 3.40 -9.58 -4.10
N PRO A 215 3.34 -8.26 -3.87
CA PRO A 215 2.31 -7.41 -4.47
C PRO A 215 2.47 -7.26 -5.99
N TRP A 216 1.36 -7.04 -6.72
CA TRP A 216 1.44 -6.68 -8.15
C TRP A 216 1.99 -5.29 -8.38
N VAL A 217 1.54 -4.31 -7.58
CA VAL A 217 2.09 -2.96 -7.58
C VAL A 217 3.05 -2.85 -6.39
N PRO A 218 4.36 -2.65 -6.61
CA PRO A 218 5.30 -2.46 -5.53
C PRO A 218 4.94 -1.19 -4.76
N ILE A 219 5.15 -1.18 -3.44
CA ILE A 219 4.94 0.04 -2.66
C ILE A 219 5.94 1.06 -3.20
N PRO A 220 5.50 2.23 -3.69
CA PRO A 220 6.43 3.31 -4.02
C PRO A 220 7.28 3.53 -2.78
N GLU A 221 8.60 3.47 -2.86
CA GLU A 221 9.43 3.69 -1.68
C GLU A 221 8.97 4.98 -1.01
N HIS A 222 8.57 4.89 0.26
CA HIS A 222 8.29 6.10 1.02
C HIS A 222 9.57 6.93 0.90
N GLY A 223 9.48 8.25 0.92
CA GLY A 223 10.64 9.15 1.02
C GLY A 223 11.44 8.97 2.33
N LEU A 224 11.56 7.75 2.87
CA LEU A 224 12.59 7.26 3.77
C LEU A 224 13.99 7.34 3.16
N SER A 225 14.16 7.69 1.88
CA SER A 225 15.43 8.26 1.40
C SER A 225 15.86 9.52 2.19
N LYS A 226 14.97 10.13 2.99
CA LYS A 226 15.31 11.16 3.98
C LYS A 226 15.53 10.66 5.42
N ARG A 227 15.36 9.36 5.71
CA ARG A 227 15.55 8.81 7.07
C ARG A 227 16.75 7.90 7.22
N TYR A 228 17.27 7.35 6.12
CA TYR A 228 18.55 6.67 6.13
C TYR A 228 19.55 7.59 5.47
N TRP A 229 20.46 8.13 6.28
CA TRP A 229 21.67 8.73 5.74
C TRP A 229 22.54 7.60 5.18
N THR A 230 23.51 7.94 4.33
CA THR A 230 24.40 6.90 3.79
C THR A 230 25.09 6.16 4.93
N ASP A 231 25.54 4.93 4.69
CA ASP A 231 26.19 4.10 5.72
C ASP A 231 27.38 4.84 6.37
N GLU A 232 28.09 5.67 5.58
CA GLU A 232 29.16 6.52 6.09
C GLU A 232 28.66 7.59 7.06
N VAL A 233 27.54 8.24 6.76
CA VAL A 233 26.95 9.26 7.65
C VAL A 233 26.35 8.61 8.90
N GLU A 234 25.73 7.44 8.79
CA GLU A 234 25.26 6.67 9.94
C GLU A 234 26.41 6.23 10.86
N ALA A 235 27.54 5.81 10.29
CA ALA A 235 28.75 5.50 11.07
C ALA A 235 29.26 6.74 11.83
N ILE A 236 29.34 7.90 11.17
CA ILE A 236 29.74 9.17 11.82
C ILE A 236 28.76 9.53 12.95
N ILE A 237 27.46 9.36 12.74
CA ILE A 237 26.44 9.63 13.78
C ILE A 237 26.67 8.74 15.01
N GLN A 238 26.92 7.44 14.82
CA GLN A 238 27.16 6.51 15.93
C GLN A 238 28.46 6.86 16.68
N GLU A 239 29.55 7.15 15.96
CA GLU A 239 30.83 7.55 16.55
C GLU A 239 30.71 8.85 17.38
N GLU A 240 30.06 9.87 16.85
CA GLU A 240 29.94 11.16 17.52
C GLU A 240 28.94 11.13 18.68
N LEU A 241 27.86 10.33 18.58
CA LEU A 241 26.95 10.11 19.71
C LEU A 241 27.60 9.34 20.86
N ALA A 242 28.50 8.40 20.56
CA ALA A 242 29.24 7.65 21.58
C ALA A 242 30.34 8.48 22.25
N SER A 243 30.96 9.41 21.52
CA SER A 243 32.12 10.16 22.00
C SER A 243 31.79 11.52 22.62
N LYS A 244 30.64 12.13 22.30
CA LYS A 244 30.26 13.46 22.80
C LYS A 244 29.29 13.37 23.98
N PRO A 245 29.46 14.23 25.02
CA PRO A 245 28.61 14.21 26.21
C PRO A 245 27.20 14.78 25.99
N SER A 246 26.93 15.42 24.84
CA SER A 246 25.61 15.96 24.54
C SER A 246 25.23 15.74 23.08
N VAL A 247 23.94 15.55 22.82
CA VAL A 247 23.39 15.41 21.46
C VAL A 247 23.66 16.65 20.61
N TYR A 248 23.75 17.82 21.24
CA TYR A 248 24.13 19.06 20.56
C TYR A 248 25.59 19.05 20.10
N GLY A 249 26.52 18.63 20.96
CA GLY A 249 27.93 18.47 20.60
C GLY A 249 28.15 17.39 19.56
N ALA A 250 27.41 16.28 19.63
CA ALA A 250 27.41 15.23 18.62
C ALA A 250 26.92 15.75 17.26
N TRP A 251 25.81 16.47 17.23
CA TRP A 251 25.27 17.03 16.00
C TRP A 251 26.25 17.99 15.31
N GLU A 252 26.88 18.88 16.07
CA GLU A 252 27.84 19.85 15.53
C GLU A 252 29.07 19.16 14.94
N ALA A 253 29.55 18.07 15.56
CA ALA A 253 30.66 17.27 15.04
C ALA A 253 30.26 16.46 13.79
N VAL A 254 29.06 15.87 13.77
CA VAL A 254 28.50 15.20 12.57
C VAL A 254 28.42 16.18 11.41
N ARG A 255 27.91 17.39 11.66
CA ARG A 255 27.80 18.46 10.67
C ARG A 255 29.17 18.83 10.09
N GLN A 256 30.15 19.11 10.94
CA GLN A 256 31.49 19.49 10.51
C GLN A 256 32.18 18.38 9.70
N ARG A 257 32.07 17.11 10.12
CA ARG A 257 32.64 15.98 9.37
C ARG A 257 31.95 15.79 8.02
N CYS A 258 30.63 15.88 7.98
CA CYS A 258 29.88 15.73 6.73
C CYS A 258 30.15 16.89 5.75
N GLU A 259 30.22 18.14 6.23
CA GLU A 259 30.56 19.31 5.41
C GLU A 259 32.02 19.25 4.92
N ALA A 260 32.96 18.76 5.73
CA ALA A 260 34.35 18.53 5.31
C ALA A 260 34.49 17.46 4.22
N MET A 261 33.54 16.52 4.15
CA MET A 261 33.42 15.51 3.08
C MET A 261 32.70 16.05 1.83
N GLY A 262 32.30 17.33 1.82
CA GLY A 262 31.58 17.95 0.72
C GLY A 262 30.09 17.60 0.66
N LEU A 263 29.52 17.03 1.73
CA LEU A 263 28.10 16.69 1.80
C LEU A 263 27.25 17.94 2.08
N GLY A 264 26.17 18.09 1.32
CA GLY A 264 25.22 19.19 1.50
C GLY A 264 24.37 19.06 2.78
N PRO A 265 23.71 20.14 3.22
CA PRO A 265 22.92 20.18 4.48
C PRO A 265 21.75 19.19 4.57
N ASP A 266 21.31 18.64 3.43
CA ASP A 266 20.24 17.65 3.36
C ASP A 266 20.74 16.19 3.45
N ALA A 267 22.06 15.97 3.41
CA ALA A 267 22.69 14.64 3.41
C ALA A 267 23.00 14.09 4.82
N TYR A 268 22.74 14.86 5.89
CA TYR A 268 22.97 14.47 7.28
C TYR A 268 21.82 14.97 8.19
N PRO A 269 21.73 14.53 9.47
CA PRO A 269 20.59 14.85 10.30
C PRO A 269 20.47 16.34 10.59
N LYS A 270 19.24 16.87 10.52
CA LYS A 270 18.92 18.13 11.19
C LYS A 270 19.03 17.92 12.71
N ARG A 271 19.44 18.96 13.43
CA ARG A 271 19.61 18.94 14.91
C ARG A 271 18.40 18.34 15.64
N ILE A 272 17.20 18.76 15.25
CA ILE A 272 15.93 18.30 15.85
C ILE A 272 15.69 16.80 15.57
N SER A 273 16.11 16.30 14.41
CA SER A 273 15.96 14.90 14.02
C SER A 273 16.88 13.99 14.85
N LEU A 274 18.13 14.38 15.04
CA LEU A 274 19.08 13.62 15.88
C LEU A 274 18.60 13.58 17.34
N HIS A 275 18.12 14.71 17.86
CA HIS A 275 17.57 14.77 19.22
C HIS A 275 16.39 13.84 19.44
N LYS A 276 15.44 13.79 18.48
CA LYS A 276 14.30 12.88 18.54
C LYS A 276 14.70 11.40 18.44
N ARG A 277 15.75 11.08 17.68
CA ARG A 277 16.28 9.71 17.57
C ARG A 277 16.81 9.24 18.93
N VAL A 278 17.67 10.02 19.56
CA VAL A 278 18.26 9.72 20.88
C VAL A 278 17.18 9.62 21.95
N GLU A 279 16.20 10.53 21.96
CA GLU A 279 15.09 10.50 22.92
C GLU A 279 14.22 9.24 22.77
N LYS A 280 13.96 8.79 21.53
CA LYS A 280 13.22 7.55 21.26
C LYS A 280 14.01 6.31 21.70
N GLU A 281 15.32 6.29 21.49
CA GLU A 281 16.20 5.21 21.97
C GLU A 281 16.28 5.20 23.50
N ARG A 282 16.36 6.36 24.16
CA ARG A 282 16.30 6.46 25.62
C ARG A 282 15.00 5.92 26.18
N LEU A 283 13.85 6.31 25.63
CA LEU A 283 12.54 5.79 26.03
C LEU A 283 12.41 4.28 25.79
N ARG A 284 13.06 3.76 24.73
CA ARG A 284 13.12 2.32 24.48
C ARG A 284 14.00 1.62 25.53
N ALA A 285 15.16 2.18 25.85
CA ALA A 285 16.04 1.66 26.89
C ALA A 285 15.40 1.72 28.29
N GLU A 286 14.68 2.79 28.62
CA GLU A 286 13.92 2.90 29.89
C GLU A 286 12.78 1.86 29.95
N LYS A 287 12.14 1.55 28.81
CA LYS A 287 11.04 0.59 28.74
C LYS A 287 11.49 -0.88 28.69
N PHE A 288 12.69 -1.16 28.18
CA PHE A 288 13.16 -2.53 27.90
C PHE A 288 14.56 -2.84 28.48
N GLY A 289 15.16 -1.93 29.24
CA GLY A 289 16.54 -2.01 29.74
C GLY A 289 16.67 -2.51 31.18
N VAL A 290 15.65 -3.16 31.74
CA VAL A 290 15.81 -4.05 32.91
C VAL A 290 15.70 -5.47 32.39
N ASP A 291 16.71 -6.29 32.70
CA ASP A 291 17.00 -7.61 32.14
C ASP A 291 15.74 -8.47 31.90
N LEU A 292 15.35 -8.58 30.62
CA LEU A 292 14.17 -9.32 30.16
C LEU A 292 14.27 -10.83 30.45
N ASN A 293 15.45 -11.35 30.82
CA ASN A 293 15.62 -12.76 31.15
C ASN A 293 14.89 -13.15 32.45
N GLU A 294 14.83 -12.27 33.46
CA GLU A 294 14.08 -12.55 34.70
C GLU A 294 12.56 -12.54 34.46
N ALA A 295 12.06 -11.63 33.63
CA ALA A 295 10.64 -11.55 33.28
C ALA A 295 10.19 -12.75 32.42
N VAL A 296 11.06 -13.23 31.53
CA VAL A 296 10.81 -14.44 30.74
C VAL A 296 10.89 -15.69 31.62
N ALA A 297 11.87 -15.79 32.53
CA ALA A 297 11.96 -16.90 33.48
C ALA A 297 10.73 -16.99 34.40
N ALA A 298 10.26 -15.86 34.94
CA ALA A 298 9.06 -15.79 35.77
C ALA A 298 7.78 -16.16 34.99
N SER A 299 7.70 -15.80 33.71
CA SER A 299 6.58 -16.18 32.84
C SER A 299 6.59 -17.68 32.55
N VAL A 300 7.76 -18.24 32.22
CA VAL A 300 7.93 -19.68 31.97
C VAL A 300 7.59 -20.50 33.22
N GLU A 301 7.99 -20.07 34.42
CA GLU A 301 7.64 -20.76 35.67
C GLU A 301 6.13 -20.71 35.99
N LYS A 302 5.47 -19.60 35.64
CA LYS A 302 4.02 -19.42 35.82
C LYS A 302 3.18 -20.31 34.89
N TYR A 303 3.66 -20.57 33.68
CA TYR A 303 2.94 -21.37 32.67
C TYR A 303 3.40 -22.83 32.57
N SER A 304 4.41 -23.24 33.34
CA SER A 304 4.88 -24.63 33.42
C SER A 304 4.33 -25.41 34.62
N LYS A 305 3.56 -24.76 35.51
CA LYS A 305 2.85 -25.38 36.65
C LYS A 305 1.33 -25.49 36.45
N GLN A 306 0.84 -25.36 35.21
CA GLN A 306 -0.51 -25.76 34.79
C GLN A 306 -0.41 -27.00 33.91
#